data_AF-A0A455U6D8-F1
#
_entry.id   AF-A0A455U6D8-F1
#
_cell.length_a   1.000
_cell.length_b   1.000
_cell.length_c   1.000
_cell.angle_alpha   90.00
_cell.angle_beta   90.00
_cell.angle_gamma   90.00
#
_symmetry.space_group_name_H-M   'P 1'
#
loop_
_entity.id
_entity.type
_entity.pdbx_description
1 polymer ?
#
loop_
_entity_poly.entity_id
_entity_poly.type
_entity_poly.pdbx_seq_one_letter_code
_entity_poly.pdbx_strand_id
1 'polypeptide(L)'
;MVIRVEPYGRDVVIFTNMKTLVEDSAFVFGVDVLEPHSVDENTLGLAFVASVEEDATYCIGFNGDKYREETIWHEALHTTVDVLNYHGVQFTSDNHEPFAYTQGYLVSQIRNKVYGLPEFGYDD
;
A
#
# COMPACT_ATOMS: atom_id res chain seq x y z
N MET A 1 -6.06 2.78 7.88
CA MET A 1 -4.94 2.53 8.84
C MET A 1 -3.64 3.02 8.22
N VAL A 2 -2.56 3.22 9.00
CA VAL A 2 -1.27 3.72 8.46
C VAL A 2 -0.14 2.76 8.82
N ILE A 3 0.75 2.50 7.86
CA ILE A 3 1.98 1.73 8.02
C ILE A 3 3.15 2.64 7.65
N ARG A 4 4.15 2.76 8.53
CA ARG A 4 5.38 3.49 8.23
C ARG A 4 6.43 2.54 7.68
N VAL A 5 6.98 2.86 6.51
CA VAL A 5 7.96 2.08 5.77
C VAL A 5 9.36 2.57 6.14
N GLU A 6 9.97 1.90 7.11
CA GLU A 6 11.35 2.15 7.54
C GLU A 6 12.34 1.37 6.66
N PRO A 7 13.57 1.87 6.40
CA PRO A 7 14.15 3.14 6.89
C PRO A 7 13.79 4.37 6.01
N TYR A 8 12.87 4.22 5.06
CA TYR A 8 12.53 5.27 4.08
C TYR A 8 11.67 6.39 4.68
N GLY A 9 11.09 6.19 5.86
CA GLY A 9 10.36 7.20 6.61
C GLY A 9 9.07 7.67 5.92
N ARG A 10 8.46 6.78 5.11
CA ARG A 10 7.24 7.07 4.34
C ARG A 10 6.03 6.35 4.93
N ASP A 11 4.89 7.04 4.89
CA ASP A 11 3.64 6.50 5.39
C ASP A 11 2.82 5.94 4.21
N VAL A 12 2.26 4.75 4.43
CA VAL A 12 1.34 4.07 3.52
C VAL A 12 -0.02 3.97 4.20
N VAL A 13 -1.04 4.57 3.57
CA VAL A 13 -2.42 4.55 4.04
C VAL A 13 -3.14 3.35 3.45
N ILE A 14 -3.66 2.47 4.32
CA ILE A 14 -4.42 1.30 3.90
C ILE A 14 -5.92 1.54 4.11
N PHE A 15 -6.68 1.33 3.03
CA PHE A 15 -8.14 1.35 2.99
C PHE A 15 -8.65 -0.08 2.85
N THR A 16 -9.34 -0.56 3.89
CA THR A 16 -9.93 -1.90 3.93
C THR A 16 -11.26 -1.99 3.16
N ASN A 17 -11.75 -0.86 2.66
CA ASN A 17 -12.96 -0.80 1.85
C ASN A 17 -12.77 0.27 0.78
N MET A 18 -12.58 -0.14 -0.47
CA MET A 18 -12.40 0.82 -1.57
C MET A 18 -13.61 1.74 -1.79
N LYS A 19 -14.81 1.37 -1.34
CA LYS A 19 -15.95 2.28 -1.37
C LYS A 19 -15.69 3.51 -0.47
N THR A 20 -15.15 3.28 0.73
CA THR A 20 -14.74 4.38 1.61
C THR A 20 -13.58 5.17 1.03
N LEU A 21 -12.68 4.54 0.26
CA LEU A 21 -11.61 5.26 -0.42
C LEU A 21 -12.17 6.27 -1.44
N VAL A 22 -13.11 5.87 -2.29
CA VAL A 22 -13.72 6.77 -3.28
C VAL A 22 -14.49 7.90 -2.58
N GLU A 23 -15.33 7.55 -1.60
CA GLU A 23 -16.19 8.50 -0.88
C GLU A 23 -15.41 9.46 0.02
N ASP A 24 -14.32 9.00 0.64
CA ASP A 24 -13.53 9.79 1.60
C ASP A 24 -12.25 10.37 0.98
N SER A 25 -11.97 10.13 -0.31
CA SER A 25 -10.73 10.61 -0.96
C SER A 25 -10.54 12.13 -0.81
N ALA A 26 -11.58 12.92 -1.09
CA ALA A 26 -11.55 14.37 -0.88
C ALA A 26 -11.35 14.76 0.59
N PHE A 27 -11.88 13.99 1.54
CA PHE A 27 -11.68 14.25 2.97
C PHE A 27 -10.25 13.91 3.42
N VAL A 28 -9.69 12.80 2.93
CA VAL A 28 -8.38 12.30 3.33
C VAL A 28 -7.25 13.05 2.66
N PHE A 29 -7.41 13.40 1.38
CA PHE A 29 -6.36 14.00 0.55
C PHE A 29 -6.63 15.47 0.18
N GLY A 30 -7.79 16.03 0.53
CA GLY A 30 -8.16 17.40 0.13
C GLY A 30 -8.46 17.56 -1.36
N VAL A 31 -8.36 16.48 -2.14
CA VAL A 31 -8.63 16.41 -3.58
C VAL A 31 -9.26 15.06 -3.90
N ASP A 32 -10.09 15.02 -4.95
CA ASP A 32 -10.57 13.76 -5.51
C ASP A 32 -9.40 13.07 -6.24
N VAL A 33 -8.84 12.03 -5.62
CA VAL A 33 -7.72 11.25 -6.20
C VAL A 33 -8.18 10.09 -7.07
N LEU A 34 -9.45 9.72 -7.01
CA LEU A 34 -10.02 8.64 -7.81
C LEU A 34 -11.38 9.05 -8.36
N GLU A 35 -11.58 8.85 -9.67
CA GLU A 35 -12.91 8.98 -10.24
C GLU A 35 -13.77 7.80 -9.78
N PRO A 36 -15.06 7.98 -9.41
CA PRO A 36 -15.92 6.91 -8.93
C PRO A 36 -16.08 5.69 -9.87
N HIS A 37 -15.72 5.84 -11.14
CA HIS A 37 -15.76 4.79 -12.16
C HIS A 37 -14.41 4.08 -12.39
N SER A 38 -13.33 4.56 -11.76
CA SER A 38 -11.98 4.00 -11.89
C SER A 38 -11.78 2.74 -11.05
N VAL A 39 -12.72 2.44 -10.15
CA VAL A 39 -12.74 1.26 -9.31
C VAL A 39 -13.99 0.46 -9.66
N ASP A 40 -13.81 -0.65 -10.37
CA ASP A 40 -14.93 -1.55 -10.70
C ASP A 40 -15.21 -2.55 -9.56
N GLU A 41 -16.38 -3.20 -9.59
CA GLU A 41 -16.76 -4.21 -8.60
C GLU A 41 -15.87 -5.46 -8.62
N ASN A 42 -15.09 -5.66 -9.69
CA ASN A 42 -14.17 -6.78 -9.86
C ASN A 42 -12.75 -6.47 -9.39
N THR A 43 -12.46 -5.20 -9.05
CA THR A 43 -11.19 -4.75 -8.54
C THR A 43 -11.05 -5.26 -7.12
N LEU A 44 -10.03 -6.10 -6.88
CA LEU A 44 -9.79 -6.71 -5.58
C LEU A 44 -8.87 -5.85 -4.70
N GLY A 45 -7.99 -5.08 -5.33
CA GLY A 45 -7.05 -4.18 -4.68
C GLY A 45 -6.59 -3.09 -5.63
N LEU A 46 -6.05 -2.02 -5.05
CA LEU A 46 -5.52 -0.88 -5.78
C LEU A 46 -4.41 -0.19 -4.98
N ALA A 47 -3.18 -0.21 -5.49
CA ALA A 47 -2.11 0.68 -5.04
C ALA A 47 -2.09 1.96 -5.88
N PHE A 48 -1.99 3.12 -5.22
CA PHE A 48 -1.89 4.41 -5.90
C PHE A 48 -1.14 5.43 -5.04
N VAL A 49 -0.67 6.51 -5.68
CA VAL A 49 -0.02 7.63 -5.01
C VAL A 49 -0.94 8.85 -5.10
N ALA A 50 -1.39 9.34 -3.94
CA ALA A 50 -2.06 10.62 -3.82
C ALA A 50 -1.00 11.71 -3.64
N SER A 51 -0.93 12.68 -4.55
CA SER A 51 -0.03 13.84 -4.40
C SER A 51 -0.84 15.07 -3.99
N VAL A 52 -0.48 15.65 -2.85
CA VAL A 52 -1.03 16.91 -2.37
C VAL A 52 0.16 17.81 -2.06
N GLU A 53 0.32 18.89 -2.83
CA GLU A 53 1.34 19.93 -2.58
C GLU A 53 2.75 19.37 -2.28
N GLU A 54 3.39 18.76 -3.29
CA GLU A 54 4.77 18.20 -3.28
C GLU A 54 5.02 16.97 -2.37
N ASP A 55 4.12 16.64 -1.44
CA ASP A 55 4.21 15.42 -0.64
C ASP A 55 3.38 14.27 -1.25
N ALA A 56 4.07 13.14 -1.48
CA ALA A 56 3.47 11.91 -1.97
C ALA A 56 2.95 11.07 -0.80
N THR A 57 1.65 10.76 -0.83
CA THR A 57 1.00 9.82 0.09
C THR A 57 0.71 8.52 -0.63
N TYR A 58 1.36 7.44 -0.19
CA TYR A 58 1.17 6.11 -0.76
C TYR A 58 -0.07 5.46 -0.17
N CYS A 59 -0.87 4.81 -1.02
CA CYS A 59 -2.14 4.27 -0.63
C CYS A 59 -2.33 2.86 -1.16
N ILE A 60 -2.95 2.00 -0.35
CA ILE A 60 -3.40 0.67 -0.77
C ILE A 60 -4.87 0.51 -0.38
N GLY A 61 -5.73 0.25 -1.36
CA GLY A 61 -7.13 -0.10 -1.18
C GLY A 61 -7.36 -1.60 -1.39
N PHE A 62 -8.30 -2.17 -0.63
CA PHE A 62 -8.78 -3.53 -0.82
C PHE A 62 -10.31 -3.61 -0.88
N ASN A 63 -10.83 -4.58 -1.63
CA ASN A 63 -12.26 -4.88 -1.72
C ASN A 63 -12.63 -6.17 -1.00
N GLY A 64 -13.85 -6.21 -0.44
CA GLY A 64 -14.45 -7.40 0.14
C GLY A 64 -14.14 -7.65 1.61
N ASP A 65 -14.77 -8.68 2.17
CA ASP A 65 -14.71 -9.01 3.61
C ASP A 65 -13.49 -9.86 4.00
N LYS A 66 -12.83 -10.47 3.00
CA LYS A 66 -11.60 -11.26 3.15
C LYS A 66 -10.70 -11.00 1.95
N TYR A 67 -9.57 -10.33 2.18
CA TYR A 67 -8.60 -10.04 1.13
C TYR A 67 -7.74 -11.26 0.88
N ARG A 68 -7.67 -11.66 -0.39
CA ARG A 68 -6.80 -12.75 -0.80
C ARG A 68 -5.36 -12.37 -0.50
N GLU A 69 -4.59 -13.31 0.05
CA GLU A 69 -3.16 -13.11 0.34
C GLU A 69 -2.43 -12.63 -0.91
N GLU A 70 -2.75 -13.21 -2.06
CA GLU A 70 -2.16 -12.83 -3.35
C GLU A 70 -2.42 -11.35 -3.71
N THR A 71 -3.58 -10.80 -3.33
CA THR A 71 -3.90 -9.38 -3.54
C THR A 71 -3.05 -8.50 -2.62
N ILE A 72 -2.86 -8.88 -1.36
CA ILE A 72 -2.00 -8.13 -0.43
C ILE A 72 -0.56 -8.11 -0.95
N TRP A 73 -0.04 -9.25 -1.38
CA TRP A 73 1.30 -9.33 -1.99
C TRP A 73 1.42 -8.47 -3.25
N HIS A 74 0.39 -8.46 -4.10
CA HIS A 74 0.36 -7.68 -5.33
C HIS A 74 0.39 -6.17 -5.06
N GLU A 75 -0.50 -5.65 -4.23
CA GLU A 75 -0.54 -4.20 -3.96
C GLU A 75 0.66 -3.71 -3.15
N ALA A 76 1.19 -4.55 -2.26
CA ALA A 76 2.43 -4.26 -1.57
C ALA A 76 3.64 -4.15 -2.53
N LEU A 77 3.64 -4.88 -3.66
CA LEU A 77 4.68 -4.78 -4.67
C LEU A 77 4.69 -3.40 -5.33
N HIS A 78 3.54 -2.93 -5.82
CA HIS A 78 3.42 -1.61 -6.45
C HIS A 78 3.87 -0.51 -5.50
N THR A 79 3.37 -0.55 -4.26
CA THR A 79 3.76 0.43 -3.23
C THR A 79 5.25 0.37 -2.90
N THR A 80 5.84 -0.83 -2.85
CA THR A 80 7.28 -1.00 -2.67
C THR A 80 8.05 -0.33 -3.80
N VAL A 81 7.63 -0.56 -5.05
CA VAL A 81 8.26 0.05 -6.22
C VAL A 81 8.18 1.58 -6.15
N ASP A 82 7.02 2.14 -5.80
CA ASP A 82 6.84 3.59 -5.76
C ASP A 82 7.62 4.25 -4.61
N VAL A 83 7.66 3.63 -3.42
CA VAL A 83 8.46 4.12 -2.29
C VAL A 83 9.95 4.07 -2.64
N LEU A 84 10.45 2.94 -3.14
CA LEU A 84 11.87 2.78 -3.45
C LEU A 84 12.32 3.70 -4.59
N ASN A 85 11.51 3.85 -5.64
CA ASN A 85 11.79 4.75 -6.74
C ASN A 85 11.86 6.22 -6.28
N TYR A 86 10.97 6.64 -5.38
CA TYR A 86 11.03 7.99 -4.80
C TYR A 86 12.35 8.26 -4.08
N HIS A 87 12.90 7.23 -3.42
CA HIS A 87 14.20 7.30 -2.74
C HIS A 87 15.40 7.00 -3.67
N GLY A 88 15.19 6.96 -4.99
CA GLY A 88 16.26 6.75 -5.98
C GLY A 88 16.74 5.30 -6.09
N VAL A 89 16.01 4.34 -5.51
CA VAL A 89 16.33 2.90 -5.57
C VAL A 89 15.51 2.28 -6.70
N GLN A 90 16.08 2.25 -7.91
CA GLN A 90 15.44 1.64 -9.09
C GLN A 90 15.58 0.13 -9.08
N PHE A 91 14.57 -0.62 -9.55
CA PHE A 91 14.68 -2.07 -9.64
C PHE A 91 15.67 -2.50 -10.72
N THR A 92 16.72 -3.21 -10.33
CA THR A 92 17.75 -3.78 -11.20
C THR A 92 18.05 -5.22 -10.78
N SER A 93 18.80 -5.95 -11.60
CA SER A 93 19.24 -7.31 -11.25
C SER A 93 20.09 -7.37 -9.98
N ASP A 94 20.71 -6.25 -9.59
CA ASP A 94 21.76 -6.22 -8.57
C ASP A 94 21.26 -5.66 -7.22
N ASN A 95 19.98 -5.26 -7.13
CA ASN A 95 19.41 -4.65 -5.93
C ASN A 95 17.98 -5.11 -5.63
N HIS A 96 17.70 -6.39 -5.90
CA HIS A 96 16.40 -7.01 -5.60
C HIS A 96 16.11 -7.11 -4.09
N GLU A 97 17.13 -7.10 -3.22
CA GLU A 97 16.97 -7.26 -1.77
C GLU A 97 16.15 -6.13 -1.12
N PRO A 98 16.44 -4.83 -1.35
CA PRO A 98 15.58 -3.74 -0.89
C PRO A 98 14.10 -3.93 -1.22
N PHE A 99 13.80 -4.42 -2.42
CA PHE A 99 12.41 -4.68 -2.85
C PHE A 99 11.81 -5.86 -2.11
N ALA A 100 12.52 -6.98 -2.02
CA ALA A 100 12.04 -8.18 -1.33
C ALA A 100 11.76 -7.90 0.16
N TYR A 101 12.67 -7.20 0.85
CA TYR A 101 12.49 -6.87 2.27
C TYR A 101 11.40 -5.84 2.50
N THR A 102 11.33 -4.78 1.67
CA THR A 102 10.29 -3.75 1.80
C THR A 102 8.90 -4.33 1.51
N GLN A 103 8.77 -5.16 0.48
CA GLN A 103 7.51 -5.85 0.18
C GLN A 103 7.12 -6.81 1.31
N GLY A 104 8.06 -7.64 1.78
CA GLY A 104 7.82 -8.57 2.88
C GLY A 104 7.37 -7.85 4.15
N TYR A 105 8.01 -6.74 4.49
CA TYR A 105 7.61 -5.87 5.61
C TYR A 105 6.20 -5.32 5.43
N LEU A 106 5.88 -4.73 4.27
CA LEU A 106 4.53 -4.20 4.01
C LEU A 106 3.46 -5.28 4.13
N VAL A 107 3.68 -6.45 3.53
CA VAL A 107 2.75 -7.57 3.63
C VAL A 107 2.58 -8.02 5.08
N SER A 108 3.68 -8.17 5.81
CA SER A 108 3.69 -8.52 7.24
C SER A 108 2.82 -7.56 8.04
N GLN A 109 3.03 -6.26 7.89
CA GLN A 109 2.30 -5.21 8.58
C GLN A 109 0.81 -5.18 8.20
N ILE A 110 0.48 -5.35 6.92
CA ILE A 110 -0.92 -5.40 6.46
C ILE A 110 -1.61 -6.63 7.07
N ARG A 111 -1.00 -7.81 6.98
CA ARG A 111 -1.56 -9.06 7.53
C ARG A 111 -1.76 -8.98 9.04
N ASN A 112 -0.82 -8.36 9.75
CA ASN A 112 -0.95 -8.12 11.18
C ASN A 112 -2.15 -7.20 11.50
N LYS A 113 -2.23 -6.04 10.85
CA LYS A 113 -3.30 -5.07 11.13
C LYS A 113 -4.68 -5.53 10.67
N VAL A 114 -4.76 -6.31 9.60
CA VAL A 114 -6.02 -6.77 9.01
C VAL A 114 -6.51 -8.07 9.65
N TYR A 115 -5.62 -9.03 9.87
CA TYR A 115 -5.98 -10.39 10.31
C TYR A 115 -5.49 -10.75 11.72
N GLY A 116 -4.72 -9.88 12.37
CA GLY A 116 -4.08 -10.19 13.65
C GLY A 116 -3.00 -11.26 13.52
N LEU A 117 -2.47 -11.50 12.31
CA LEU A 117 -1.43 -12.49 12.08
C LEU A 117 -0.07 -12.00 12.58
N PRO A 118 0.81 -12.90 13.03
CA PRO A 118 2.16 -12.52 13.43
C PRO A 118 2.92 -11.95 12.22
N GLU A 119 3.83 -11.03 12.52
CA GLU A 119 4.76 -10.50 11.53
C GLU A 119 5.67 -11.61 11.00
N PHE A 120 6.15 -11.48 9.75
CA PHE A 120 7.13 -12.41 9.18
C PHE A 120 8.49 -12.27 9.89
N GLY A 121 8.68 -12.99 11.00
CA GLY A 121 9.89 -12.98 11.86
C GLY A 121 10.00 -11.69 12.67
N TYR A 122 10.31 -11.68 13.97
CA TYR A 122 11.06 -12.60 14.82
C TYR A 122 10.15 -13.24 15.89
N ASP A 123 10.27 -14.56 16.11
CA ASP A 123 10.01 -15.11 17.44
C ASP A 123 11.20 -14.69 18.31
N ASP A 124 10.95 -13.91 19.36
CA ASP A 124 11.96 -13.63 20.40
C ASP A 124 12.44 -14.92 21.10
#